data_AF-A0A9P0HH88-F1
#
_entry.id   AF-A0A9P0HH88-F1
#
_cell.length_a   1.000
_cell.length_b   1.000
_cell.length_c   1.000
_cell.angle_alpha   90.00
_cell.angle_beta   90.00
_cell.angle_gamma   90.00
#
_symmetry.space_group_name_H-M   'P 1'
#
loop_
_entity.id
_entity.type
_entity.pdbx_description
1 polymer ?
#
loop_
_entity_poly.entity_id
_entity_poly.type
_entity_poly.pdbx_seq_one_letter_code
_entity_poly.pdbx_strand_id
1 'polypeptide(L)'
;MAVAILKCEDPSEYFLTKTLILEDKIPQILGRALETENVSSFNGLFDVESLEICNQHCFLMCTNQKFFIEDTSINGTYLNGHKIDKNIKYEVISGDVIQLGCESFSMPEKFKFITFSVKLFTSEDADFFKVFSHKKLYGTPLQLYRETPNFECSLSILHKSVINRFEALRILDEIGNTILLTEKQIHWILSKLREKGLLDIIKLVLGTSNSYLEESNLQNADHISHFVLSIACCRNYVMKKWFLDQEKKLLFLRWKFLSKPEKNEIVSEFFSKLKEVTKHEKMEVSNTSNGLVVSSVKYYKVFFTNVSVLMANRVIYMKDGNCYVSLDDMIHVIVSDFTKYLKFNLEVCIFCNFYHTLNT
;
A
#
# COMPACT_ATOMS: atom_id res chain seq x y z
N MET A 1 6.58 25.41 -2.24
CA MET A 1 6.11 24.03 -2.45
C MET A 1 5.39 23.59 -1.19
N ALA A 2 4.35 22.78 -1.32
CA ALA A 2 3.56 22.26 -0.23
C ALA A 2 3.17 20.81 -0.52
N VAL A 3 2.71 20.07 0.48
CA VAL A 3 2.23 18.70 0.33
C VAL A 3 0.82 18.60 0.89
N ALA A 4 -0.07 17.93 0.14
CA ALA A 4 -1.40 17.57 0.61
C ALA A 4 -1.54 16.05 0.65
N ILE A 5 -1.88 15.51 1.81
CA ILE A 5 -2.21 14.10 2.00
C ILE A 5 -3.72 13.98 2.10
N LEU A 6 -4.33 13.24 1.18
CA LEU A 6 -5.75 12.93 1.16
C LEU A 6 -5.91 11.54 1.76
N LYS A 7 -6.71 11.37 2.80
CA LYS A 7 -6.99 10.07 3.42
C LYS A 7 -8.46 9.73 3.19
N CYS A 8 -8.72 8.61 2.53
CA CYS A 8 -10.06 8.18 2.21
C CYS A 8 -10.87 7.96 3.49
N GLU A 9 -12.13 8.35 3.45
CA GLU A 9 -13.08 8.25 4.56
C GLU A 9 -14.26 7.37 4.13
N ASP A 10 -14.82 6.63 5.10
CA ASP A 10 -16.03 5.84 4.90
C ASP A 10 -17.19 6.75 4.42
N PRO A 11 -18.02 6.29 3.47
CA PRO A 11 -18.12 4.91 2.96
C PRO A 11 -17.33 4.69 1.65
N SER A 12 -16.35 5.56 1.35
CA SER A 12 -15.57 5.47 0.13
C SER A 12 -14.47 4.41 0.26
N GLU A 13 -14.30 3.56 -0.78
CA GLU A 13 -13.30 2.46 -0.77
C GLU A 13 -12.31 2.56 -1.94
N TYR A 14 -12.26 3.71 -2.62
CA TYR A 14 -11.52 3.83 -3.89
C TYR A 14 -10.01 3.96 -3.71
N PHE A 15 -9.53 4.38 -2.54
CA PHE A 15 -8.11 4.50 -2.18
C PHE A 15 -7.97 4.49 -0.65
N LEU A 16 -6.75 4.37 -0.10
CA LEU A 16 -6.51 4.63 1.33
C LEU A 16 -5.95 6.03 1.54
N THR A 17 -4.83 6.34 0.88
CA THR A 17 -4.20 7.66 0.95
C THR A 17 -3.63 8.11 -0.39
N LYS A 18 -3.60 9.42 -0.62
CA LYS A 18 -2.90 10.06 -1.74
C LYS A 18 -2.03 11.20 -1.25
N THR A 19 -0.84 11.37 -1.80
CA THR A 19 0.11 12.44 -1.46
C THR A 19 0.41 13.31 -2.67
N LEU A 20 -0.10 14.53 -2.67
CA LEU A 20 0.04 15.50 -3.75
C LEU A 20 1.13 16.52 -3.43
N ILE A 21 2.00 16.79 -4.39
CA ILE A 21 2.94 17.90 -4.31
C ILE A 21 2.26 19.11 -4.96
N LEU A 22 2.14 20.19 -4.19
CA LEU A 22 1.53 21.44 -4.60
C LEU A 22 2.62 22.50 -4.82
N GLU A 23 2.84 22.86 -6.08
CA GLU A 23 3.66 24.02 -6.42
C GLU A 23 2.84 25.31 -6.25
N ASP A 24 3.51 26.43 -5.93
CA ASP A 24 2.80 27.67 -5.66
C ASP A 24 2.04 28.14 -6.91
N LYS A 25 0.74 28.38 -6.75
CA LYS A 25 -0.21 28.80 -7.79
C LYS A 25 -0.44 27.80 -8.92
N ILE A 26 0.08 26.58 -8.81
CA ILE A 26 -0.16 25.51 -9.80
C ILE A 26 -1.24 24.57 -9.27
N PRO A 27 -2.43 24.52 -9.89
CA PRO A 27 -3.51 23.67 -9.44
C PRO A 27 -3.23 22.19 -9.76
N GLN A 28 -3.50 21.31 -8.81
CA GLN A 28 -3.57 19.87 -9.01
C GLN A 28 -5.02 19.45 -9.25
N ILE A 29 -5.23 18.65 -10.29
CA ILE A 29 -6.55 18.09 -10.62
C ILE A 29 -6.89 16.99 -9.61
N LEU A 30 -8.09 17.08 -9.03
CA LEU A 30 -8.75 15.97 -8.37
C LEU A 30 -9.90 15.50 -9.27
N GLY A 31 -9.91 14.23 -9.66
CA GLY A 31 -10.96 13.73 -10.55
C GLY A 31 -10.77 12.31 -11.04
N ARG A 32 -11.74 11.83 -11.80
CA ARG A 32 -11.73 10.47 -12.34
C ARG A 32 -10.69 10.30 -13.45
N ALA A 33 -9.90 9.24 -13.37
CA ALA A 33 -8.91 8.91 -14.39
C ALA A 33 -9.54 8.51 -15.73
N LEU A 34 -8.91 8.90 -16.84
CA LEU A 34 -9.16 8.35 -18.17
C LEU A 34 -8.49 6.97 -18.33
N GLU A 35 -8.98 6.15 -19.27
CA GLU A 35 -8.37 4.82 -19.56
C GLU A 35 -6.87 4.91 -19.92
N THR A 36 -6.41 6.05 -20.43
CA THR A 36 -5.02 6.28 -20.84
C THR A 36 -4.13 6.81 -19.71
N GLU A 37 -4.71 7.17 -18.56
CA GLU A 37 -3.99 7.80 -17.46
C GLU A 37 -3.59 6.78 -16.38
N ASN A 38 -2.41 6.95 -15.82
CA ASN A 38 -1.92 6.11 -14.74
C ASN A 38 -2.33 6.71 -13.39
N VAL A 39 -3.23 6.03 -12.69
CA VAL A 39 -3.58 6.34 -11.30
C VAL A 39 -2.45 5.90 -10.39
N SER A 40 -2.04 6.76 -9.46
CA SER A 40 -1.06 6.44 -8.42
C SER A 40 -1.46 7.04 -7.07
N SER A 41 -0.76 6.70 -5.98
CA SER A 41 -0.97 7.42 -4.72
C SER A 41 -0.48 8.87 -4.80
N PHE A 42 0.25 9.27 -5.84
CA PHE A 42 0.92 10.57 -5.91
C PHE A 42 0.26 11.60 -6.83
N ASN A 43 -0.89 11.26 -7.40
CA ASN A 43 -1.68 12.17 -8.21
C ASN A 43 -3.14 12.21 -7.73
N GLY A 44 -3.86 13.26 -8.12
CA GLY A 44 -5.26 13.45 -7.77
C GLY A 44 -6.24 12.67 -8.65
N LEU A 45 -5.76 11.69 -9.42
CA LEU A 45 -6.60 10.87 -10.29
C LEU A 45 -7.15 9.66 -9.54
N PHE A 46 -8.42 9.35 -9.69
CA PHE A 46 -9.07 8.22 -9.02
C PHE A 46 -9.55 7.17 -10.03
N ASP A 47 -9.27 5.89 -9.76
CA ASP A 47 -9.73 4.75 -10.56
C ASP A 47 -11.18 4.40 -10.16
N VAL A 48 -12.12 5.17 -10.70
CA VAL A 48 -13.55 5.08 -10.34
C VAL A 48 -14.40 4.98 -11.59
N GLU A 49 -15.25 3.96 -11.67
CA GLU A 49 -16.17 3.77 -12.80
C GLU A 49 -17.36 4.76 -12.77
N SER A 50 -17.63 5.36 -11.61
CA SER A 50 -18.74 6.29 -11.41
C SER A 50 -18.66 7.51 -12.33
N LEU A 51 -19.80 7.84 -12.96
CA LEU A 51 -19.99 9.07 -13.73
C LEU A 51 -20.33 10.28 -12.83
N GLU A 52 -20.56 10.07 -11.53
CA GLU A 52 -20.76 11.18 -10.60
C GLU A 52 -19.49 12.03 -10.44
N ILE A 53 -18.33 11.45 -10.75
CA ILE A 53 -17.03 12.11 -10.61
C ILE A 53 -16.51 12.50 -12.00
N CYS A 54 -16.48 13.81 -12.28
CA CYS A 54 -15.88 14.33 -13.50
C CYS A 54 -14.37 14.05 -13.56
N ASN A 55 -13.82 14.01 -14.77
CA ASN A 55 -12.39 13.82 -14.99
C ASN A 55 -11.54 14.96 -14.39
N GLN A 56 -12.05 16.19 -14.48
CA GLN A 56 -11.55 17.36 -13.75
C GLN A 56 -12.66 17.83 -12.81
N HIS A 57 -12.77 17.17 -11.65
CA HIS A 57 -13.86 17.42 -10.72
C HIS A 57 -13.65 18.71 -9.95
N CYS A 58 -12.47 18.87 -9.36
CA CYS A 58 -12.07 20.09 -8.69
C CYS A 58 -10.56 20.26 -8.76
N PHE A 59 -10.10 21.44 -8.37
CA PHE A 59 -8.70 21.75 -8.24
C PHE A 59 -8.32 21.96 -6.77
N LEU A 60 -7.21 21.36 -6.37
CA LEU A 60 -6.54 21.66 -5.11
C LEU A 60 -5.27 22.45 -5.42
N MET A 61 -5.07 23.59 -4.75
CA MET A 61 -3.92 24.46 -5.01
C MET A 61 -3.38 25.09 -3.73
N CYS A 62 -2.10 25.42 -3.74
CA CYS A 62 -1.45 26.23 -2.71
C CYS A 62 -1.15 27.62 -3.28
N THR A 63 -1.46 28.68 -2.54
CA THR A 63 -1.10 30.06 -2.91
C THR A 63 -0.71 30.82 -1.65
N ASN A 64 0.51 31.38 -1.63
CA ASN A 64 1.03 32.13 -0.48
C ASN A 64 0.88 31.32 0.84
N GLN A 65 1.26 30.03 0.81
CA GLN A 65 1.19 29.11 1.95
C GLN A 65 -0.23 28.77 2.45
N LYS A 66 -1.28 29.26 1.79
CA LYS A 66 -2.67 28.87 2.05
C LYS A 66 -3.14 27.87 1.00
N PHE A 67 -4.04 26.98 1.40
CA PHE A 67 -4.57 25.93 0.53
C PHE A 67 -6.00 26.26 0.14
N PHE A 68 -6.34 25.99 -1.12
CA PHE A 68 -7.65 26.29 -1.67
C PHE A 68 -8.18 25.13 -2.49
N ILE A 69 -9.49 24.90 -2.40
CA ILE A 69 -10.24 24.04 -3.30
C ILE A 69 -11.17 24.86 -4.18
N GLU A 70 -11.29 24.45 -5.44
CA GLU A 70 -12.17 25.07 -6.43
C GLU A 70 -12.95 24.00 -7.18
N ASP A 71 -14.28 24.01 -7.06
CA ASP A 71 -15.16 23.06 -7.75
C ASP A 71 -15.30 23.41 -9.24
N THR A 72 -15.09 22.45 -10.13
CA THR A 72 -15.36 22.59 -11.57
C THR A 72 -16.37 21.57 -12.08
N SER A 73 -16.89 20.73 -11.18
CA SER A 73 -17.67 19.56 -11.52
C SER A 73 -19.10 19.88 -11.97
N ILE A 74 -19.79 18.84 -12.43
CA ILE A 74 -21.23 18.88 -12.71
C ILE A 74 -22.03 18.51 -11.45
N ASN A 75 -21.54 17.52 -10.69
CA ASN A 75 -22.29 16.93 -9.57
C ASN A 75 -21.95 17.54 -8.20
N GLY A 76 -21.06 18.54 -8.18
CA GLY A 76 -20.70 19.32 -7.01
C GLY A 76 -19.58 18.71 -6.18
N THR A 77 -18.78 19.60 -5.60
CA THR A 77 -17.85 19.30 -4.51
C THR A 77 -18.46 19.76 -3.19
N TYR A 78 -18.20 19.03 -2.11
CA TYR A 78 -18.66 19.36 -0.76
C TYR A 78 -17.45 19.46 0.17
N LEU A 79 -17.42 20.52 0.98
CA LEU A 79 -16.42 20.77 2.01
C LEU A 79 -17.13 20.73 3.38
N ASN A 80 -16.71 19.81 4.24
CA ASN A 80 -17.30 19.56 5.56
C ASN A 80 -18.83 19.37 5.50
N GLY A 81 -19.31 18.64 4.49
CA GLY A 81 -20.74 18.38 4.26
C GLY A 81 -21.51 19.51 3.58
N HIS A 82 -20.89 20.67 3.33
CA HIS A 82 -21.52 21.79 2.64
C HIS A 82 -21.08 21.86 1.18
N LYS A 83 -22.05 21.92 0.25
CA LYS A 83 -21.75 22.12 -1.17
C LYS A 83 -21.10 23.47 -1.38
N ILE A 84 -19.95 23.48 -2.04
CA ILE A 84 -19.25 24.72 -2.39
C ILE A 84 -19.68 25.23 -3.77
N ASP A 85 -19.57 26.54 -3.97
CA ASP A 85 -19.94 27.17 -5.24
C ASP A 85 -18.91 26.86 -6.33
N LYS A 86 -19.43 26.63 -7.55
CA LYS A 86 -18.63 26.31 -8.72
C LYS A 86 -17.74 27.48 -9.14
N ASN A 87 -16.48 27.19 -9.46
CA ASN A 87 -15.44 28.16 -9.84
C ASN A 87 -15.15 29.23 -8.78
N ILE A 88 -15.47 28.95 -7.51
CA ILE A 88 -15.12 29.80 -6.37
C ILE A 88 -14.10 29.05 -5.52
N LYS A 89 -13.06 29.77 -5.08
CA LYS A 89 -12.00 29.23 -4.23
C LYS A 89 -12.43 29.29 -2.78
N TYR A 90 -12.40 28.15 -2.10
CA TYR A 90 -12.61 28.04 -0.67
C TYR A 90 -11.29 27.66 0.00
N GLU A 91 -10.94 28.35 1.09
CA GLU A 91 -9.78 27.99 1.90
C GLU A 91 -10.02 26.64 2.56
N VAL A 92 -8.99 25.79 2.55
CA VAL A 92 -9.01 24.44 3.13
C VAL A 92 -7.92 24.33 4.18
N ILE A 93 -8.23 23.70 5.29
CA ILE A 93 -7.29 23.45 6.39
C ILE A 93 -7.15 21.96 6.69
N SER A 94 -6.05 21.59 7.34
CA SER A 94 -5.83 20.22 7.80
C SER A 94 -6.96 19.75 8.73
N GLY A 95 -7.55 18.60 8.41
CA GLY A 95 -8.70 18.03 9.11
C GLY A 95 -10.03 18.20 8.37
N ASP A 96 -10.10 19.07 7.36
CA ASP A 96 -11.30 19.22 6.55
C ASP A 96 -11.61 17.93 5.78
N VAL A 97 -12.90 17.65 5.62
CA VAL A 97 -13.43 16.53 4.85
C VAL A 97 -13.96 17.04 3.53
N ILE A 98 -13.50 16.46 2.43
CA ILE A 98 -13.87 16.83 1.07
C ILE A 98 -14.56 15.65 0.42
N GLN A 99 -15.71 15.92 -0.19
CA GLN A 99 -16.46 14.94 -0.96
C GLN A 99 -16.60 15.39 -2.41
N LEU A 100 -16.35 14.47 -3.35
CA LEU A 100 -16.48 14.66 -4.79
C LEU A 100 -17.69 13.88 -5.29
N GLY A 101 -18.66 14.59 -5.86
CA GLY A 101 -19.92 14.03 -6.33
C GLY A 101 -21.00 13.99 -5.24
N CYS A 102 -22.23 13.81 -5.68
CA CYS A 102 -23.41 13.80 -4.82
C CYS A 102 -23.77 12.37 -4.39
N GLU A 103 -24.42 12.25 -3.23
CA GLU A 103 -25.11 11.02 -2.86
C GLU A 103 -26.30 10.80 -3.80
N SER A 104 -26.15 9.94 -4.80
CA SER A 104 -27.30 9.45 -5.58
C SER A 104 -27.76 8.11 -5.02
N PHE A 105 -28.98 8.06 -4.47
CA PHE A 105 -29.64 6.86 -3.89
C PHE A 105 -29.99 5.77 -4.94
N SER A 106 -29.34 5.79 -6.11
CA SER A 106 -29.64 4.90 -7.23
C SER A 106 -28.68 3.70 -7.25
N MET A 107 -29.10 2.67 -6.50
CA MET A 107 -28.64 1.27 -6.43
C MET A 107 -27.94 0.88 -5.11
N PRO A 108 -28.27 -0.29 -4.54
CA PRO A 108 -27.91 -0.66 -3.16
C PRO A 108 -26.45 -1.12 -2.94
N GLU A 109 -25.57 -1.16 -3.94
CA GLU A 109 -24.31 -1.93 -3.81
C GLU A 109 -22.98 -1.19 -4.07
N LYS A 110 -22.96 0.07 -4.54
CA LYS A 110 -21.71 0.86 -4.61
C LYS A 110 -21.98 2.35 -4.42
N PHE A 111 -21.33 2.97 -3.44
CA PHE A 111 -21.27 4.43 -3.31
C PHE A 111 -20.64 5.01 -4.57
N LYS A 112 -21.17 6.13 -5.08
CA LYS A 112 -20.75 6.74 -6.35
C LYS A 112 -19.89 7.98 -6.18
N PHE A 113 -19.64 8.41 -4.95
CA PHE A 113 -18.88 9.59 -4.59
C PHE A 113 -17.59 9.20 -3.86
N ILE A 114 -16.62 10.11 -3.88
CA ILE A 114 -15.37 9.97 -3.13
C ILE A 114 -15.44 10.89 -1.91
N THR A 115 -15.06 10.40 -0.74
CA THR A 115 -14.90 11.22 0.47
C THR A 115 -13.51 10.99 1.06
N PHE A 116 -12.85 12.08 1.48
CA PHE A 116 -11.55 12.02 2.13
C PHE A 116 -11.30 13.21 3.06
N SER A 117 -10.52 12.98 4.10
CA SER A 117 -9.95 14.05 4.93
C SER A 117 -8.61 14.52 4.37
N VAL A 118 -8.25 15.79 4.62
CA VAL A 118 -7.00 16.38 4.12
C VAL A 118 -6.02 16.71 5.24
N LYS A 119 -4.73 16.48 4.99
CA LYS A 119 -3.61 16.98 5.80
C LYS A 119 -2.66 17.76 4.92
N LEU A 120 -2.45 19.02 5.28
CA LEU A 120 -1.75 20.00 4.47
C LEU A 120 -0.48 20.44 5.19
N PHE A 121 0.63 20.47 4.45
CA PHE A 121 1.96 20.82 4.94
C PHE A 121 2.59 21.86 4.01
N THR A 122 3.02 22.98 4.55
CA THR A 122 3.78 24.03 3.86
C THR A 122 5.27 23.69 3.87
N SER A 123 6.07 24.33 3.00
CA SER A 123 7.53 24.13 2.98
C SER A 123 8.25 24.54 4.27
N GLU A 124 7.60 25.31 5.14
CA GLU A 124 8.15 25.77 6.42
C GLU A 124 7.87 24.79 7.56
N ASP A 125 6.95 23.86 7.36
CA ASP A 125 6.65 22.84 8.35
C ASP A 125 7.83 21.86 8.45
N ALA A 126 8.31 21.62 9.67
CA ALA A 126 9.37 20.63 9.93
C ALA A 126 9.02 19.23 9.38
N ASP A 127 7.73 18.94 9.28
CA ASP A 127 7.21 17.70 8.72
C ASP A 127 7.26 17.65 7.18
N PHE A 128 7.36 18.78 6.45
CA PHE A 128 7.47 18.78 4.99
C PHE A 128 8.72 18.05 4.49
N PHE A 129 9.88 18.33 5.08
CA PHE A 129 11.13 17.66 4.72
C PHE A 129 11.11 16.18 5.09
N LYS A 130 10.48 15.82 6.22
CA LYS A 130 10.25 14.42 6.58
C LYS A 130 9.34 13.76 5.55
N VAL A 131 8.23 14.38 5.16
CA VAL A 131 7.29 13.83 4.17
C VAL A 131 7.93 13.58 2.82
N PHE A 132 8.68 14.56 2.33
CA PHE A 132 9.35 14.46 1.04
C PHE A 132 10.50 13.43 1.04
N SER A 133 11.34 13.41 2.10
CA SER A 133 12.43 12.43 2.23
C SER A 133 11.92 11.01 2.46
N HIS A 134 10.85 10.86 3.22
CA HIS A 134 10.29 9.57 3.58
C HIS A 134 9.48 8.94 2.43
N LYS A 135 8.81 9.73 1.58
CA LYS A 135 8.31 9.26 0.27
C LYS A 135 9.42 8.66 -0.60
N LYS A 136 10.62 9.24 -0.57
CA LYS A 136 11.78 8.72 -1.31
C LYS A 136 12.34 7.42 -0.73
N LEU A 137 12.21 7.21 0.58
CA LEU A 137 12.77 6.06 1.31
C LEU A 137 11.82 4.86 1.39
N TYR A 138 10.51 5.10 1.50
CA TYR A 138 9.54 4.03 1.77
C TYR A 138 8.49 3.81 0.70
N GLY A 139 8.25 4.78 -0.20
CA GLY A 139 7.52 4.63 -1.47
C GLY A 139 6.05 4.21 -1.37
N THR A 140 5.76 3.10 -0.70
CA THR A 140 4.48 2.41 -0.59
C THR A 140 4.19 1.96 0.85
N PRO A 141 2.92 1.69 1.19
CA PRO A 141 2.54 1.15 2.50
C PRO A 141 3.10 -0.27 2.79
N LEU A 142 3.62 -0.98 1.78
CA LEU A 142 4.15 -2.34 1.92
C LEU A 142 5.65 -2.39 1.60
N GLN A 143 6.47 -2.53 2.63
CA GLN A 143 7.92 -2.61 2.47
C GLN A 143 8.38 -4.05 2.16
N LEU A 144 9.28 -4.20 1.18
CA LEU A 144 9.95 -5.48 0.85
C LEU A 144 11.38 -5.59 1.42
N TYR A 145 11.79 -4.60 2.22
CA TYR A 145 13.06 -4.50 2.94
C TYR A 145 14.30 -4.69 2.05
N ARG A 146 14.26 -4.15 0.81
CA ARG A 146 15.33 -4.30 -0.18
C ARG A 146 16.58 -3.47 0.11
N GLU A 147 16.45 -2.43 0.94
CA GLU A 147 17.53 -1.54 1.33
C GLU A 147 17.64 -1.52 2.85
N THR A 148 18.85 -1.36 3.37
CA THR A 148 19.08 -1.28 4.81
C THR A 148 18.66 0.09 5.37
N PRO A 149 18.17 0.17 6.62
CA PRO A 149 17.83 1.45 7.25
C PRO A 149 19.07 2.34 7.37
N ASN A 150 18.97 3.58 6.89
CA ASN A 150 20.05 4.58 6.88
C ASN A 150 19.75 5.81 7.76
N PHE A 151 18.90 5.64 8.78
CA PHE A 151 18.44 6.70 9.66
C PHE A 151 18.72 6.36 11.13
N GLU A 152 18.82 7.38 11.95
CA GLU A 152 19.04 7.23 13.39
C GLU A 152 17.71 6.97 14.12
N CYS A 153 17.76 6.13 15.16
CA CYS A 153 16.61 5.87 16.03
C CYS A 153 17.06 5.81 17.49
N SER A 154 16.14 6.14 18.41
CA SER A 154 16.43 5.98 19.85
C SER A 154 16.43 4.51 20.24
N LEU A 155 17.29 4.14 21.19
CA LEU A 155 17.35 2.77 21.70
C LEU A 155 16.01 2.29 22.28
N SER A 156 15.23 3.19 22.87
CA SER A 156 13.90 2.87 23.40
C SER A 156 12.91 2.47 22.32
N ILE A 157 12.88 3.21 21.20
CA ILE A 157 12.02 2.92 20.04
C ILE A 157 12.47 1.60 19.39
N LEU A 158 13.77 1.43 19.23
CA LEU A 158 14.37 0.20 18.70
C LEU A 158 13.94 -1.04 19.50
N HIS A 159 14.13 -0.99 20.82
CA HIS A 159 13.81 -2.10 21.69
C HIS A 159 12.31 -2.41 21.67
N LYS A 160 11.47 -1.38 21.74
CA LYS A 160 10.00 -1.53 21.65
C LYS A 160 9.58 -2.14 20.32
N SER A 161 10.10 -1.66 19.19
CA SER A 161 9.69 -2.12 17.86
C SER A 161 10.10 -3.58 17.61
N VAL A 162 11.30 -3.97 18.06
CA VAL A 162 11.79 -5.35 17.95
C VAL A 162 10.94 -6.30 18.78
N ILE A 163 10.61 -5.96 20.02
CA ILE A 163 9.74 -6.78 20.88
C ILE A 163 8.33 -6.89 20.28
N ASN A 164 7.75 -5.76 19.86
CA ASN A 164 6.42 -5.75 19.27
C ASN A 164 6.35 -6.63 18.02
N ARG A 165 7.37 -6.54 17.14
CA ARG A 165 7.46 -7.38 15.95
C ARG A 165 7.61 -8.85 16.34
N PHE A 166 8.52 -9.17 17.25
CA PHE A 166 8.75 -10.55 17.67
C PHE A 166 7.48 -11.20 18.25
N GLU A 167 6.75 -10.50 19.11
CA GLU A 167 5.48 -10.98 19.66
C GLU A 167 4.39 -11.13 18.58
N ALA A 168 4.33 -10.22 17.60
CA ALA A 168 3.44 -10.37 16.45
C ALA A 168 3.78 -11.63 15.62
N LEU A 169 5.07 -11.89 15.38
CA LEU A 169 5.50 -13.11 14.68
C LEU A 169 5.17 -14.38 15.48
N ARG A 170 5.26 -14.35 16.82
CA ARG A 170 4.83 -15.48 17.67
C ARG A 170 3.34 -15.76 17.55
N ILE A 171 2.50 -14.73 17.53
CA ILE A 171 1.04 -14.90 17.32
C ILE A 171 0.77 -15.53 15.95
N LEU A 172 1.50 -15.12 14.91
CA LEU A 172 1.38 -15.71 13.58
C LEU A 172 1.82 -17.19 13.56
N ASP A 173 2.76 -17.59 14.42
CA ASP A 173 3.27 -18.95 14.50
C ASP A 173 2.23 -19.95 15.04
N GLU A 174 1.34 -19.50 15.93
CA GLU A 174 0.26 -20.32 16.51
C GLU A 174 -0.70 -20.90 15.46
N ILE A 175 -0.74 -20.32 14.25
CA ILE A 175 -1.58 -20.77 13.14
C ILE A 175 -0.99 -21.99 12.41
N GLY A 176 0.29 -22.30 12.64
CA GLY A 176 1.02 -23.38 11.97
C GLY A 176 1.61 -22.94 10.63
N ASN A 177 1.87 -23.87 9.72
CA ASN A 177 2.71 -23.61 8.53
C ASN A 177 1.99 -22.94 7.34
N THR A 178 0.69 -22.65 7.47
CA THR A 178 -0.09 -22.05 6.38
C THR A 178 0.29 -20.58 6.19
N ILE A 179 0.80 -20.22 5.01
CA ILE A 179 1.21 -18.84 4.68
C ILE A 179 -0.01 -17.99 4.32
N LEU A 180 -0.93 -18.53 3.52
CA LEU A 180 -2.14 -17.81 3.06
C LEU A 180 -3.23 -17.96 4.13
N LEU A 181 -3.48 -16.88 4.85
CA LEU A 181 -4.42 -16.86 5.96
C LEU A 181 -5.87 -16.75 5.45
N THR A 182 -6.75 -17.53 6.05
CA THR A 182 -8.20 -17.41 5.87
C THR A 182 -8.75 -16.21 6.64
N GLU A 183 -9.95 -15.74 6.29
CA GLU A 183 -10.61 -14.63 7.01
C GLU A 183 -10.77 -14.90 8.50
N LYS A 184 -11.13 -16.13 8.88
CA LYS A 184 -11.24 -16.55 10.29
C LYS A 184 -9.91 -16.42 11.02
N GLN A 185 -8.81 -16.82 10.38
CA GLN A 185 -7.46 -16.69 10.94
C GLN A 185 -7.04 -15.23 11.05
N ILE A 186 -7.32 -14.41 10.04
CA ILE A 186 -7.04 -12.96 10.06
C ILE A 186 -7.77 -12.29 11.23
N HIS A 187 -9.07 -12.55 11.38
CA HIS A 187 -9.86 -12.01 12.50
C HIS A 187 -9.29 -12.43 13.86
N TRP A 188 -8.92 -13.70 14.00
CA TRP A 188 -8.29 -14.22 15.21
C TRP A 188 -6.94 -13.54 15.50
N ILE A 189 -6.08 -13.34 14.49
CA ILE A 189 -4.80 -12.61 14.64
C ILE A 189 -5.05 -11.19 15.13
N LEU A 190 -5.95 -10.44 14.49
CA LEU A 190 -6.24 -9.05 14.86
C LEU A 190 -6.78 -8.95 16.30
N SER A 191 -7.61 -9.92 16.71
CA SER A 191 -8.07 -10.02 18.10
C SER A 191 -6.92 -10.23 19.08
N LYS A 192 -6.00 -11.15 18.77
CA LYS A 192 -4.82 -11.45 19.62
C LYS A 192 -3.82 -10.31 19.67
N LEU A 193 -3.56 -9.64 18.55
CA LEU A 193 -2.73 -8.43 18.51
C LEU A 193 -3.31 -7.34 19.42
N ARG A 194 -4.65 -7.19 19.45
CA ARG A 194 -5.35 -6.21 20.28
C ARG A 194 -5.27 -6.56 21.76
N GLU A 195 -5.49 -7.83 22.11
CA GLU A 195 -5.34 -8.34 23.48
C GLU A 195 -3.93 -8.08 24.04
N LYS A 196 -2.90 -8.24 23.20
CA LYS A 196 -1.50 -8.00 23.55
C LYS A 196 -1.06 -6.53 23.49
N GLY A 197 -1.97 -5.61 23.13
CA GLY A 197 -1.67 -4.17 23.06
C GLY A 197 -0.70 -3.79 21.93
N LEU A 198 -0.58 -4.60 20.88
CA LEU A 198 0.33 -4.40 19.74
C LEU A 198 -0.24 -3.39 18.73
N LEU A 199 -0.63 -2.20 19.20
CA LEU A 199 -1.34 -1.18 18.41
C LEU A 199 -0.53 -0.70 17.21
N ASP A 200 0.79 -0.56 17.35
CA ASP A 200 1.69 -0.12 16.27
C ASP A 200 1.65 -1.09 15.08
N ILE A 201 1.63 -2.40 15.36
CA ILE A 201 1.53 -3.45 14.33
C ILE A 201 0.14 -3.43 13.68
N ILE A 202 -0.92 -3.27 14.47
CA ILE A 202 -2.29 -3.17 13.94
C ILE A 202 -2.42 -1.97 13.00
N LYS A 203 -1.89 -0.82 13.38
CA LYS A 203 -1.92 0.40 12.56
C LYS A 203 -1.20 0.21 11.23
N LEU A 204 -0.04 -0.44 11.25
CA LEU A 204 0.70 -0.80 10.03
C LEU A 204 -0.05 -1.80 9.15
N VAL A 205 -0.71 -2.79 9.74
CA VAL A 205 -1.48 -3.79 8.97
C VAL A 205 -2.72 -3.17 8.34
N LEU A 206 -3.45 -2.33 9.08
CA LEU A 206 -4.73 -1.78 8.65
C LEU A 206 -4.60 -0.43 7.92
N GLY A 207 -3.42 0.18 7.84
CA GLY A 207 -3.25 1.52 7.27
C GLY A 207 -3.98 2.62 8.05
N THR A 208 -4.13 2.47 9.37
CA THR A 208 -4.97 3.36 10.22
C THR A 208 -4.16 4.42 10.97
N SER A 209 -3.03 4.86 10.41
CA SER A 209 -2.25 5.96 10.98
C SER A 209 -3.12 7.23 11.12
N ASN A 210 -3.01 7.91 12.25
CA ASN A 210 -3.74 9.14 12.52
C ASN A 210 -3.02 10.34 11.93
N SER A 211 -1.71 10.27 11.70
CA SER A 211 -0.91 11.33 11.08
C SER A 211 0.23 10.75 10.25
N TYR A 212 0.75 11.56 9.34
CA TYR A 212 1.93 11.18 8.56
C TYR A 212 3.16 10.94 9.45
N LEU A 213 3.37 11.81 10.45
CA LEU A 213 4.47 11.63 11.39
C LEU A 213 4.36 10.29 12.12
N GLU A 214 3.16 9.91 12.51
CA GLU A 214 2.90 8.59 13.10
C GLU A 214 3.17 7.47 12.09
N GLU A 215 2.65 7.57 10.88
CA GLU A 215 2.90 6.60 9.81
C GLU A 215 4.40 6.42 9.54
N SER A 216 5.14 7.52 9.47
CA SER A 216 6.57 7.52 9.25
C SER A 216 7.34 6.87 10.39
N ASN A 217 6.96 7.20 11.63
CA ASN A 217 7.56 6.56 12.80
C ASN A 217 7.25 5.05 12.83
N LEU A 218 6.03 4.66 12.47
CA LEU A 218 5.62 3.26 12.38
C LEU A 218 6.41 2.51 11.31
N GLN A 219 6.55 3.06 10.10
CA GLN A 219 7.32 2.47 9.00
C GLN A 219 8.81 2.38 9.33
N ASN A 220 9.39 3.42 9.94
CA ASN A 220 10.78 3.40 10.41
C ASN A 220 10.99 2.31 11.49
N ALA A 221 10.10 2.23 12.47
CA ALA A 221 10.15 1.22 13.52
C ALA A 221 10.02 -0.20 12.93
N ASP A 222 9.12 -0.38 11.96
CA ASP A 222 8.92 -1.62 11.21
C ASP A 222 10.17 -2.04 10.44
N HIS A 223 10.77 -1.09 9.72
CA HIS A 223 11.95 -1.31 8.90
C HIS A 223 13.14 -1.78 9.74
N ILE A 224 13.48 -1.07 10.81
CA ILE A 224 14.62 -1.45 11.64
C ILE A 224 14.34 -2.77 12.37
N SER A 225 13.13 -2.96 12.90
CA SER A 225 12.81 -4.18 13.64
C SER A 225 12.95 -5.45 12.78
N HIS A 226 12.62 -5.38 11.47
CA HIS A 226 12.88 -6.46 10.53
C HIS A 226 14.37 -6.81 10.44
N PHE A 227 15.24 -5.82 10.25
CA PHE A 227 16.68 -6.06 10.11
C PHE A 227 17.34 -6.52 11.42
N VAL A 228 16.95 -5.97 12.56
CA VAL A 228 17.46 -6.42 13.86
C VAL A 228 17.05 -7.86 14.16
N LEU A 229 15.79 -8.23 13.90
CA LEU A 229 15.35 -9.62 14.03
C LEU A 229 16.04 -10.53 13.00
N SER A 230 16.33 -10.06 11.80
CA SER A 230 17.10 -10.83 10.81
C SER A 230 18.49 -11.20 11.35
N ILE A 231 19.18 -10.26 12.01
CA ILE A 231 20.48 -10.51 12.67
C ILE A 231 20.33 -11.50 13.83
N ALA A 232 19.26 -11.39 14.63
CA ALA A 232 19.02 -12.29 15.74
C ALA A 232 18.69 -13.73 15.28
N CYS A 233 17.87 -13.86 14.24
CA CYS A 233 17.34 -15.13 13.74
C CYS A 233 18.26 -15.84 12.74
N CYS A 234 19.27 -15.17 12.16
CA CYS A 234 20.14 -15.77 11.14
C CYS A 234 21.04 -16.90 11.67
N ARG A 235 21.22 -16.98 13.00
CA ARG A 235 22.21 -17.85 13.67
C ARG A 235 22.04 -19.34 13.44
N ASN A 236 20.80 -19.84 13.33
CA ASN A 236 20.55 -21.27 13.12
C ASN A 236 19.39 -21.49 12.15
N TYR A 237 19.38 -22.67 11.53
CA TYR A 237 18.40 -23.02 10.50
C TYR A 237 16.95 -22.96 11.01
N VAL A 238 16.71 -23.38 12.25
CA VAL A 238 15.35 -23.41 12.84
C VAL A 238 14.80 -22.00 12.97
N MET A 239 15.56 -21.07 13.54
CA MET A 239 15.18 -19.66 13.68
C MET A 239 15.09 -18.96 12.32
N LYS A 240 16.01 -19.26 11.38
CA LYS A 240 15.93 -18.75 10.00
C LYS A 240 14.63 -19.14 9.33
N LYS A 241 14.28 -20.42 9.41
CA LYS A 241 13.04 -20.96 8.83
C LYS A 241 11.82 -20.37 9.51
N TRP A 242 11.80 -20.35 10.84
CA TRP A 242 10.72 -19.77 11.62
C TRP A 242 10.48 -18.31 11.24
N PHE A 243 11.53 -17.48 11.27
CA PHE A 243 11.45 -16.05 10.94
C PHE A 243 10.95 -15.84 9.52
N LEU A 244 11.50 -16.57 8.54
CA LEU A 244 11.05 -16.53 7.16
C LEU A 244 9.56 -16.87 7.03
N ASP A 245 9.09 -17.92 7.70
CA ASP A 245 7.70 -18.37 7.64
C ASP A 245 6.74 -17.33 8.24
N GLN A 246 7.10 -16.72 9.38
CA GLN A 246 6.25 -15.69 10.01
C GLN A 246 6.27 -14.37 9.23
N GLU A 247 7.41 -13.94 8.71
CA GLU A 247 7.53 -12.73 7.88
C GLU A 247 6.67 -12.83 6.60
N LYS A 248 6.61 -14.01 5.98
CA LYS A 248 5.71 -14.26 4.82
C LYS A 248 4.23 -14.10 5.20
N LYS A 249 3.81 -14.59 6.37
CA LYS A 249 2.43 -14.41 6.87
C LYS A 249 2.14 -12.95 7.18
N LEU A 250 3.08 -12.23 7.79
CA LEU A 250 2.93 -10.80 8.07
C LEU A 250 2.80 -9.98 6.78
N LEU A 251 3.62 -10.30 5.77
CA LEU A 251 3.54 -9.70 4.44
C LEU A 251 2.18 -9.98 3.77
N PHE A 252 1.71 -11.23 3.83
CA PHE A 252 0.39 -11.62 3.33
C PHE A 252 -0.72 -10.85 4.02
N LEU A 253 -0.68 -10.76 5.35
CA LEU A 253 -1.65 -10.03 6.15
C LEU A 253 -1.73 -8.57 5.72
N ARG A 254 -0.59 -7.90 5.56
CA ARG A 254 -0.54 -6.50 5.06
C ARG A 254 -1.13 -6.38 3.67
N TRP A 255 -0.70 -7.22 2.72
CA TRP A 255 -1.23 -7.21 1.36
C TRP A 255 -2.76 -7.35 1.31
N LYS A 256 -3.35 -8.14 2.20
CA LYS A 256 -4.80 -8.34 2.23
C LYS A 256 -5.57 -7.07 2.56
N PHE A 257 -5.03 -6.21 3.43
CA PHE A 257 -5.65 -4.95 3.83
C PHE A 257 -5.36 -3.78 2.90
N LEU A 258 -4.52 -3.97 1.88
CA LEU A 258 -4.30 -2.95 0.86
C LEU A 258 -5.49 -2.83 -0.10
N SER A 259 -5.81 -1.60 -0.43
CA SER A 259 -6.76 -1.25 -1.48
C SER A 259 -6.23 -1.63 -2.87
N LYS A 260 -7.13 -1.74 -3.86
CA LYS A 260 -6.75 -2.01 -5.26
C LYS A 260 -5.72 -1.02 -5.83
N PRO A 261 -5.81 0.31 -5.65
CA PRO A 261 -4.79 1.22 -6.19
C PRO A 261 -3.42 1.02 -5.54
N GLU A 262 -3.34 0.75 -4.24
CA GLU A 262 -2.05 0.50 -3.56
C GLU A 262 -1.39 -0.79 -4.05
N LYS A 263 -2.20 -1.84 -4.26
CA LYS A 263 -1.71 -3.08 -4.88
C LYS A 263 -1.15 -2.81 -6.27
N ASN A 264 -1.84 -2.04 -7.09
CA ASN A 264 -1.36 -1.65 -8.42
C ASN A 264 -0.06 -0.84 -8.34
N GLU A 265 0.05 0.08 -7.38
CA GLU A 265 1.26 0.87 -7.17
C GLU A 265 2.46 0.01 -6.79
N ILE A 266 2.31 -0.89 -5.81
CA ILE A 266 3.36 -1.84 -5.41
C ILE A 266 3.80 -2.72 -6.59
N VAL A 267 2.85 -3.17 -7.41
CA VAL A 267 3.18 -3.94 -8.62
C VAL A 267 3.94 -3.08 -9.61
N SER A 268 3.52 -1.83 -9.83
CA SER A 268 4.20 -0.91 -10.74
C SER A 268 5.61 -0.56 -10.27
N GLU A 269 5.83 -0.41 -8.96
CA GLU A 269 7.11 -0.01 -8.38
C GLU A 269 8.09 -1.19 -8.32
N PHE A 270 7.72 -2.27 -7.64
CA PHE A 270 8.64 -3.38 -7.38
C PHE A 270 8.71 -4.39 -8.53
N PHE A 271 7.68 -4.41 -9.39
CA PHE A 271 7.49 -5.39 -10.46
C PHE A 271 7.23 -4.73 -11.83
N SER A 272 7.75 -3.50 -12.06
CA SER A 272 7.68 -2.75 -13.32
C SER A 272 8.06 -3.55 -14.58
N LYS A 273 8.90 -4.59 -14.43
CA LYS A 273 9.32 -5.48 -15.53
C LYS A 273 8.23 -6.47 -15.98
N LEU A 274 7.18 -6.66 -15.17
CA LEU A 274 6.06 -7.53 -15.53
C LEU A 274 5.24 -6.88 -16.63
N LYS A 275 4.98 -7.64 -17.69
CA LYS A 275 4.18 -7.16 -18.83
C LYS A 275 2.71 -7.35 -18.52
N GLU A 276 1.93 -6.28 -18.58
CA GLU A 276 0.47 -6.38 -18.60
C GLU A 276 0.01 -7.07 -19.90
N VAL A 277 -0.98 -7.94 -19.78
CA VAL A 277 -1.55 -8.67 -20.91
C VAL A 277 -2.43 -7.71 -21.72
N THR A 278 -2.22 -7.64 -23.03
CA THR A 278 -2.99 -6.74 -23.92
C THR A 278 -4.43 -7.22 -24.09
N LYS A 279 -5.35 -6.30 -24.44
CA LYS A 279 -6.77 -6.65 -24.71
C LYS A 279 -6.90 -7.75 -25.77
N HIS A 280 -6.10 -7.71 -26.83
CA HIS A 280 -6.10 -8.72 -27.89
C HIS A 280 -5.71 -10.10 -27.37
N GLU A 281 -4.62 -10.18 -26.62
CA GLU A 281 -4.13 -11.44 -26.08
C GLU A 281 -5.08 -12.03 -25.02
N LYS A 282 -5.70 -11.19 -24.18
CA LYS A 282 -6.74 -11.65 -23.24
C LYS A 282 -7.89 -12.32 -23.98
N MET A 283 -8.32 -11.77 -25.11
CA MET A 283 -9.42 -12.32 -25.90
C MET A 283 -9.09 -13.72 -26.44
N GLU A 284 -7.89 -13.89 -27.02
CA GLU A 284 -7.42 -15.20 -27.48
C GLU A 284 -7.33 -16.23 -26.34
N VAL A 285 -6.79 -15.80 -25.20
CA VAL A 285 -6.56 -16.68 -24.04
C VAL A 285 -7.88 -17.02 -23.34
N SER A 286 -8.84 -16.10 -23.28
CA SER A 286 -10.14 -16.35 -22.65
C SER A 286 -10.85 -17.56 -23.27
N ASN A 287 -10.79 -17.70 -24.60
CA ASN A 287 -11.39 -18.80 -25.35
C ASN A 287 -10.74 -20.16 -25.09
N THR A 288 -9.47 -20.18 -24.65
CA THR A 288 -8.68 -21.40 -24.44
C THR A 288 -8.48 -21.75 -22.96
N SER A 289 -8.79 -20.81 -22.06
CA SER A 289 -8.53 -20.92 -20.63
C SER A 289 -9.63 -21.60 -19.80
N ASN A 290 -10.72 -22.07 -20.42
CA ASN A 290 -11.89 -22.67 -19.74
C ASN A 290 -12.42 -21.82 -18.56
N GLY A 291 -12.42 -20.50 -18.70
CA GLY A 291 -12.92 -19.58 -17.68
C GLY A 291 -11.89 -19.14 -16.63
N LEU A 292 -10.64 -19.62 -16.70
CA LEU A 292 -9.55 -19.17 -15.81
C LEU A 292 -9.05 -17.76 -16.14
N VAL A 293 -9.23 -17.30 -17.38
CA VAL A 293 -8.89 -15.93 -17.79
C VAL A 293 -10.15 -15.24 -18.28
N VAL A 294 -10.52 -14.18 -17.57
CA VAL A 294 -11.75 -13.40 -17.81
C VAL A 294 -11.41 -12.04 -18.43
N SER A 295 -12.08 -11.65 -19.51
CA SER A 295 -11.77 -10.43 -20.25
C SER A 295 -11.89 -9.13 -19.45
N SER A 296 -12.72 -9.10 -18.40
CA SER A 296 -12.92 -7.93 -17.53
C SER A 296 -11.81 -7.71 -16.49
N VAL A 297 -10.90 -8.67 -16.32
CA VAL A 297 -9.86 -8.62 -15.28
C VAL A 297 -8.50 -8.22 -15.85
N LYS A 298 -7.71 -7.48 -15.07
CA LYS A 298 -6.31 -7.15 -15.40
C LYS A 298 -5.41 -8.34 -15.06
N TYR A 299 -4.55 -8.72 -16.01
CA TYR A 299 -3.61 -9.84 -15.86
C TYR A 299 -2.20 -9.40 -16.20
N TYR A 300 -1.24 -10.01 -15.51
CA TYR A 300 0.19 -9.83 -15.71
C TYR A 300 0.81 -11.15 -16.16
N LYS A 301 1.76 -11.06 -17.09
CA LYS A 301 2.56 -12.22 -17.50
C LYS A 301 3.68 -12.45 -16.52
N VAL A 302 3.68 -13.64 -15.92
CA VAL A 302 4.70 -14.05 -14.96
C VAL A 302 5.26 -15.40 -15.37
N PHE A 303 6.59 -15.54 -15.37
CA PHE A 303 7.22 -16.83 -15.69
C PHE A 303 6.90 -17.86 -14.60
N PHE A 304 6.66 -19.09 -15.03
CA PHE A 304 6.08 -20.15 -14.20
C PHE A 304 6.86 -20.46 -12.91
N THR A 305 8.18 -20.28 -12.92
CA THR A 305 9.04 -20.52 -11.74
C THR A 305 8.74 -19.58 -10.57
N ASN A 306 8.11 -18.43 -10.83
CA ASN A 306 7.74 -17.47 -9.80
C ASN A 306 6.36 -17.74 -9.20
N VAL A 307 5.55 -18.62 -9.80
CA VAL A 307 4.17 -18.94 -9.38
C VAL A 307 3.92 -20.43 -9.19
N SER A 308 4.96 -21.18 -8.80
CA SER A 308 4.90 -22.63 -8.64
C SER A 308 3.77 -23.12 -7.73
N VAL A 309 3.41 -22.36 -6.69
CA VAL A 309 2.30 -22.68 -5.77
C VAL A 309 0.94 -22.67 -6.49
N LEU A 310 0.69 -21.66 -7.33
CA LEU A 310 -0.56 -21.55 -8.10
C LEU A 310 -0.67 -22.67 -9.13
N MET A 311 0.46 -23.03 -9.74
CA MET A 311 0.51 -24.14 -10.69
C MET A 311 0.22 -25.49 -10.02
N ALA A 312 0.80 -25.74 -8.85
CA ALA A 312 0.58 -27.00 -8.12
C ALA A 312 -0.90 -27.22 -7.81
N ASN A 313 -1.62 -26.13 -7.52
CA ASN A 313 -3.06 -26.15 -7.24
C ASN A 313 -3.94 -26.12 -8.50
N ARG A 314 -3.36 -25.99 -9.70
CA ARG A 314 -4.07 -25.90 -11.00
C ARG A 314 -5.10 -24.78 -11.08
N VAL A 315 -4.85 -23.67 -10.40
CA VAL A 315 -5.76 -22.50 -10.35
C VAL A 315 -5.36 -21.38 -11.31
N ILE A 316 -4.31 -21.57 -12.12
CA ILE A 316 -3.79 -20.55 -13.03
C ILE A 316 -3.62 -21.08 -14.45
N TYR A 317 -3.93 -20.24 -15.44
CA TYR A 317 -3.69 -20.55 -16.84
C TYR A 317 -2.22 -20.31 -17.24
N MET A 318 -1.68 -21.21 -18.05
CA MET A 318 -0.31 -21.16 -18.57
C MET A 318 -0.30 -21.32 -20.10
N LYS A 319 0.48 -20.48 -20.78
CA LYS A 319 0.77 -20.58 -22.21
C LYS A 319 2.22 -20.17 -22.48
N ASP A 320 2.95 -20.97 -23.26
CA ASP A 320 4.33 -20.70 -23.66
C ASP A 320 5.29 -20.39 -22.48
N GLY A 321 5.14 -21.12 -21.37
CA GLY A 321 5.93 -20.92 -20.15
C GLY A 321 5.56 -19.69 -19.31
N ASN A 322 4.58 -18.90 -19.75
CA ASN A 322 4.04 -17.75 -19.04
C ASN A 322 2.72 -18.10 -18.37
N CYS A 323 2.56 -17.67 -17.13
CA CYS A 323 1.33 -17.75 -16.36
C CYS A 323 0.64 -16.39 -16.35
N TYR A 324 -0.70 -16.40 -16.39
CA TYR A 324 -1.54 -15.21 -16.41
C TYR A 324 -2.05 -14.95 -15.00
N VAL A 325 -1.43 -14.00 -14.30
CA VAL A 325 -1.66 -13.72 -12.88
C VAL A 325 -2.55 -12.49 -12.73
N SER A 326 -3.66 -12.62 -11.99
CA SER A 326 -4.52 -11.50 -11.64
C SER A 326 -3.91 -10.62 -10.54
N LEU A 327 -4.48 -9.44 -10.26
CA LEU A 327 -4.04 -8.63 -9.12
C LEU A 327 -4.23 -9.35 -7.77
N ASP A 328 -5.28 -10.17 -7.65
CA ASP A 328 -5.57 -10.92 -6.42
C ASP A 328 -4.56 -12.04 -6.17
N ASP A 329 -4.09 -12.69 -7.24
CA ASP A 329 -3.09 -13.76 -7.20
C ASP A 329 -1.65 -13.24 -7.11
N MET A 330 -1.45 -11.93 -7.31
CA MET A 330 -0.13 -11.32 -7.33
C MET A 330 0.64 -11.52 -6.01
N ILE A 331 -0.08 -11.73 -4.90
CA ILE A 331 0.53 -12.06 -3.61
C ILE A 331 1.45 -13.27 -3.67
N HIS A 332 1.17 -14.26 -4.52
CA HIS A 332 2.04 -15.43 -4.68
C HIS A 332 3.39 -15.06 -5.30
N VAL A 333 3.38 -14.15 -6.27
CA VAL A 333 4.60 -13.63 -6.92
C VAL A 333 5.41 -12.84 -5.91
N ILE A 334 4.74 -11.95 -5.15
CA ILE A 334 5.37 -11.10 -4.15
C ILE A 334 6.00 -11.95 -3.04
N VAL A 335 5.27 -12.92 -2.48
CA VAL A 335 5.80 -13.83 -1.46
C VAL A 335 6.97 -14.64 -2.00
N SER A 336 6.93 -15.08 -3.25
CA SER A 336 8.02 -15.83 -3.89
C SER A 336 9.29 -14.98 -4.03
N ASP A 337 9.17 -13.75 -4.53
CA ASP A 337 10.27 -12.79 -4.64
C ASP A 337 10.85 -12.43 -3.27
N PHE A 338 9.98 -12.05 -2.33
CA PHE A 338 10.33 -11.74 -0.94
C PHE A 338 11.07 -12.90 -0.28
N THR A 339 10.62 -14.15 -0.50
CA THR A 339 11.27 -15.34 0.05
C THR A 339 12.69 -15.51 -0.46
N LYS A 340 12.92 -15.31 -1.77
CA LYS A 340 14.26 -15.43 -2.37
C LYS A 340 15.20 -14.38 -1.77
N TYR A 341 14.72 -13.14 -1.70
CA TYR A 341 15.49 -12.02 -1.19
C TYR A 341 15.79 -12.15 0.32
N LEU A 342 14.79 -12.45 1.15
CA LEU A 342 15.00 -12.61 2.59
C LEU A 342 15.93 -13.78 2.93
N LYS A 343 15.83 -14.91 2.20
CA LYS A 343 16.80 -16.01 2.36
C LYS A 343 18.23 -15.54 2.07
N PHE A 344 18.44 -14.82 0.98
CA PHE A 344 19.73 -14.26 0.64
C PHE A 344 20.25 -13.32 1.74
N ASN A 345 19.42 -12.40 2.21
CA ASN A 345 19.79 -11.47 3.28
C ASN A 345 20.15 -12.18 4.59
N LEU A 346 19.40 -13.21 4.98
CA LEU A 346 19.69 -14.00 6.18
C LEU A 346 21.04 -14.72 6.08
N GLU A 347 21.42 -15.21 4.89
CA GLU A 347 22.75 -15.80 4.68
C GLU A 347 23.86 -14.73 4.73
N VAL A 348 23.66 -13.56 4.14
CA VAL A 348 24.63 -12.44 4.22
C VAL A 348 24.85 -11.99 5.66
N CYS A 349 23.78 -11.89 6.47
CA CYS A 349 23.88 -11.50 7.89
C CYS A 349 24.78 -12.45 8.70
N ILE A 350 24.81 -13.74 8.34
CA ILE A 350 25.68 -14.73 8.99
C ILE A 350 27.14 -14.37 8.76
N PHE A 351 27.52 -14.06 7.52
CA PHE A 351 28.90 -13.71 7.17
C PHE A 351 29.37 -12.44 7.87
N CYS A 352 28.53 -11.40 7.96
CA CYS A 352 28.88 -10.17 8.67
C CYS A 352 29.09 -10.41 10.19
N ASN A 353 28.30 -11.30 10.81
CA ASN A 353 28.49 -11.70 12.21
C ASN A 353 29.81 -12.47 12.44
N PHE A 354 30.23 -13.29 11.47
CA PHE A 354 31.50 -14.03 11.55
C PHE A 354 32.74 -13.14 11.40
N TYR A 355 32.71 -12.13 10.54
CA TYR A 355 33.83 -11.20 10.40
C TYR A 355 34.09 -10.35 11.65
N HIS A 356 33.04 -10.02 12.41
CA HIS A 356 33.21 -9.28 13.67
C HIS A 356 33.70 -10.15 14.82
N THR A 357 33.34 -11.44 14.85
CA THR A 357 33.77 -12.38 15.91
C THR A 357 35.17 -12.93 15.71
N LEU A 358 35.73 -12.87 14.49
CA LEU A 358 37.13 -13.24 14.21
C LEU A 358 38.12 -12.07 14.41
N ASN A 359 37.62 -10.84 14.49
CA ASN A 359 38.43 -9.62 14.66
C ASN A 359 38.34 -9.00 16.08
N THR A 360 37.76 -9.73 17.03
CA THR A 360 37.76 -9.44 18.48
C THR A 360 38.38 -10.60 19.21
#